data_AF-A0A060BZW6-F1
#
_entry.id   AF-A0A060BZW6-F1
#
_cell.length_a   1.000
_cell.length_b   1.000
_cell.length_c   1.000
_cell.angle_alpha   90.00
_cell.angle_beta   90.00
_cell.angle_gamma   90.00
#
_symmetry.space_group_name_H-M   'P 1'
#
loop_
_entity.id
_entity.type
_entity.pdbx_description
1 polymer ?
#
loop_
_entity_poly.entity_id
_entity_poly.type
_entity_poly.pdbx_seq_one_letter_code
_entity_poly.pdbx_strand_id
1 'polypeptide(L)'
;MQVPVHEVEVVAPNFKRRLSGVTSTIVQLIPLQRARGLGIATMGPGLPRRPAAYWLGRAAFVWRAAKRRFRIWHARRNIEMLAGIFMRDVLRMKLRLVFTSA
;
A
#
# COMPACT_ATOMS: atom_id res chain seq x y z
N MET A 1 -0.70 -15.54 -3.61
CA MET A 1 -1.16 -15.06 -4.92
C MET A 1 -0.70 -13.62 -5.16
N GLN A 2 0.04 -13.33 -6.24
CA GLN A 2 0.39 -11.95 -6.59
C GLN A 2 -0.85 -11.29 -7.20
N VAL A 3 -1.28 -10.15 -6.65
CA VAL A 3 -2.41 -9.39 -7.22
C VAL A 3 -1.91 -8.69 -8.49
N PRO A 4 -2.59 -8.84 -9.63
CA PRO A 4 -2.28 -8.06 -10.83
C PRO A 4 -2.33 -6.57 -10.49
N VAL A 5 -1.38 -5.80 -10.98
CA VAL A 5 -1.26 -4.38 -10.62
C VAL A 5 -2.55 -3.59 -10.87
N HIS A 6 -3.29 -3.94 -11.93
CA HIS A 6 -4.55 -3.30 -12.31
C HIS A 6 -5.72 -3.56 -11.34
N GLU A 7 -5.66 -4.65 -10.56
CA GLU A 7 -6.67 -5.01 -9.55
C GLU A 7 -6.39 -4.39 -8.18
N VAL A 8 -5.22 -3.77 -8.00
CA VAL A 8 -4.87 -3.13 -6.75
C VAL A 8 -5.68 -1.83 -6.58
N GLU A 9 -6.60 -1.82 -5.64
CA GLU A 9 -7.40 -0.65 -5.26
C GLU A 9 -6.82 0.08 -4.05
N VAL A 10 -6.29 -0.68 -3.08
CA VAL A 10 -5.79 -0.15 -1.80
C VAL A 10 -4.29 -0.41 -1.70
N VAL A 11 -3.54 0.61 -1.31
CA VAL A 11 -2.11 0.50 -1.03
C VAL A 11 -1.89 0.78 0.45
N ALA A 12 -1.36 -0.22 1.15
CA ALA A 12 -0.95 -0.17 2.55
C ALA A 12 0.58 -0.03 2.64
N PRO A 13 1.11 1.20 2.76
CA PRO A 13 2.53 1.41 3.01
C PRO A 13 2.95 0.90 4.38
N ASN A 14 4.17 0.38 4.46
CA ASN A 14 4.91 0.10 5.69
C ASN A 14 6.38 0.46 5.48
N PHE A 15 6.80 1.63 5.92
CA PHE A 15 8.18 2.10 5.74
C PHE A 15 9.13 1.67 6.87
N LYS A 16 8.63 1.08 7.98
CA LYS A 16 9.53 0.57 9.04
C LYS A 16 10.18 -0.74 8.62
N ARG A 17 11.50 -0.80 8.80
CA ARG A 17 12.28 -2.04 8.71
C ARG A 17 12.14 -2.95 9.94
N ARG A 18 11.97 -2.35 11.14
CA ARG A 18 11.80 -3.10 12.39
C ARG A 18 10.34 -3.54 12.55
N LEU A 19 10.14 -4.79 12.94
CA LEU A 19 8.84 -5.30 13.35
C LEU A 19 8.29 -4.43 14.48
N SER A 20 7.03 -4.05 14.34
CA SER A 20 6.26 -3.26 15.31
C SER A 20 4.82 -3.75 15.27
N GLY A 21 3.99 -3.39 16.25
CA GLY A 21 2.57 -3.77 16.27
C GLY A 21 1.88 -3.51 14.92
N VAL A 22 2.11 -2.34 14.32
CA VAL A 22 1.59 -1.96 12.98
C VAL A 22 2.07 -2.91 11.88
N THR A 23 3.35 -3.29 11.88
CA THR A 23 3.91 -4.21 10.88
C THR A 23 3.33 -5.61 11.05
N SER A 24 3.13 -6.08 12.30
CA SER A 24 2.52 -7.37 12.59
C SER A 24 1.08 -7.44 12.06
N THR A 25 0.29 -6.38 12.29
CA THR A 25 -1.07 -6.27 11.76
C THR A 25 -1.10 -6.32 10.23
N ILE A 26 -0.20 -5.60 9.56
CA ILE A 26 -0.11 -5.62 8.09
C ILE A 26 0.24 -7.02 7.57
N VAL A 27 1.20 -7.70 8.20
CA VAL A 27 1.63 -9.05 7.82
C VAL A 27 0.52 -10.08 8.01
N GLN A 28 -0.26 -9.99 9.08
CA GLN A 28 -1.31 -10.97 9.41
C GLN A 28 -2.63 -10.67 8.71
N LEU A 29 -3.07 -9.41 8.65
CA LEU A 29 -4.40 -9.06 8.14
C LEU A 29 -4.47 -8.94 6.62
N ILE A 30 -3.40 -8.55 5.94
CA ILE A 30 -3.46 -8.34 4.49
C ILE A 30 -3.69 -9.64 3.72
N PRO A 31 -3.06 -10.79 4.06
CA PRO A 31 -3.42 -12.07 3.47
C PRO A 31 -4.91 -12.40 3.66
N LEU A 32 -5.47 -12.13 4.85
CA LEU A 32 -6.89 -12.37 5.15
C LEU A 32 -7.81 -11.45 4.34
N GLN A 33 -7.50 -10.16 4.24
CA GLN A 33 -8.26 -9.20 3.43
C GLN A 33 -8.23 -9.59 1.95
N ARG A 34 -7.09 -10.05 1.46
CA ARG A 34 -6.96 -10.57 0.09
C ARG A 34 -7.77 -11.82 -0.14
N ALA A 35 -7.76 -12.76 0.80
CA ALA A 35 -8.58 -13.97 0.72
C ALA A 35 -10.08 -13.64 0.65
N ARG A 36 -10.50 -12.49 1.21
CA ARG A 36 -11.85 -11.93 1.10
C ARG A 36 -12.10 -11.12 -0.18
N GLY A 37 -11.16 -11.10 -1.12
CA GLY A 37 -11.31 -10.42 -2.41
C GLY A 37 -10.90 -8.94 -2.43
N LEU A 38 -10.32 -8.38 -1.35
CA LEU A 38 -9.77 -7.03 -1.42
C LEU A 38 -8.49 -6.99 -2.27
N GLY A 39 -8.50 -6.15 -3.30
CA GLY A 39 -7.34 -5.78 -4.10
C GLY A 39 -6.36 -4.89 -3.33
N ILE A 40 -5.81 -5.38 -2.21
CA ILE A 40 -4.90 -4.62 -1.35
C ILE A 40 -3.44 -5.00 -1.63
N ALA A 41 -2.57 -4.01 -1.81
CA ALA A 41 -1.13 -4.17 -1.99
C ALA A 41 -0.37 -3.60 -0.81
N THR A 42 0.77 -4.21 -0.47
CA THR A 42 1.69 -3.63 0.51
C THR A 42 2.86 -2.97 -0.18
N MET A 43 3.39 -1.91 0.43
CA MET A 43 4.52 -1.17 -0.09
C MET A 43 5.54 -0.87 1.01
N GLY A 44 6.77 -1.32 0.84
CA GLY A 44 7.89 -0.97 1.73
C GLY A 44 8.70 -2.16 2.27
N PRO A 45 9.75 -1.90 3.05
CA PRO A 45 10.68 -2.91 3.54
C PRO A 45 10.12 -3.70 4.75
N GLY A 46 10.61 -4.93 4.94
CA GLY A 46 10.28 -5.74 6.13
C GLY A 46 9.01 -6.59 6.01
N LEU A 47 8.46 -6.73 4.81
CA LEU A 47 7.34 -7.64 4.53
C LEU A 47 7.87 -9.00 4.04
N PRO A 48 7.26 -10.13 4.45
CA PRO A 48 7.65 -11.45 3.96
C PRO A 48 7.60 -11.49 2.44
N ARG A 49 8.64 -12.08 1.85
CA ARG A 49 9.08 -11.92 0.45
C ARG A 49 8.07 -12.37 -0.60
N ARG A 50 6.89 -12.89 -0.22
CA ARG A 50 5.79 -13.24 -1.13
C ARG A 50 4.42 -13.13 -0.44
N PRO A 51 3.35 -12.74 -1.17
CA PRO A 51 3.30 -12.11 -2.49
C PRO A 51 2.86 -10.63 -2.39
N ALA A 52 3.33 -9.78 -3.30
CA ALA A 52 2.90 -8.38 -3.46
C ALA A 52 3.26 -7.38 -2.34
N ALA A 53 4.50 -7.47 -1.84
CA ALA A 53 5.23 -6.29 -1.38
C ALA A 53 5.84 -5.63 -2.61
N TYR A 54 5.25 -4.53 -3.09
CA TYR A 54 5.88 -3.74 -4.14
C TYR A 54 7.02 -2.95 -3.50
N TRP A 55 8.24 -3.25 -3.93
CA TRP A 55 9.40 -2.44 -3.58
C TRP A 55 9.18 -1.02 -4.11
N LEU A 56 9.67 0.00 -3.40
CA LEU A 56 9.45 1.41 -3.73
C LEU A 56 9.75 1.75 -5.21
N GLY A 57 10.70 1.05 -5.84
CA GLY A 57 11.01 1.17 -7.27
C GLY A 57 9.96 0.58 -8.25
N ARG A 58 9.13 -0.39 -7.83
CA ARG A 58 7.99 -0.91 -8.63
C ARG A 58 6.68 -0.19 -8.33
N ALA A 59 6.71 0.78 -7.41
CA ALA A 59 5.60 1.68 -7.13
C ALA A 59 5.05 2.33 -8.39
N ALA A 60 5.94 2.86 -9.24
CA ALA A 60 5.60 3.48 -10.53
C ALA A 60 4.63 2.64 -11.38
N PHE A 61 4.78 1.30 -11.35
CA PHE A 61 3.87 0.39 -12.04
C PHE A 61 2.51 0.30 -11.37
N VAL A 62 2.48 0.25 -10.03
CA VAL A 62 1.24 0.32 -9.23
C VAL A 62 0.43 1.53 -9.68
N TRP A 63 1.04 2.67 -9.93
CA TRP A 63 0.31 3.92 -10.21
C TRP A 63 -0.30 4.04 -11.60
N ARG A 64 0.03 3.15 -12.55
CA ARG A 64 -0.27 3.36 -13.98
C ARG A 64 -1.61 2.80 -14.46
N ALA A 65 -2.17 1.81 -13.76
CA ALA A 65 -3.45 1.21 -14.12
C ALA A 65 -4.19 0.82 -12.85
N ALA A 66 -5.28 1.50 -12.51
CA ALA A 66 -6.26 1.00 -11.56
C ALA A 66 -7.57 0.79 -12.31
N LYS A 67 -8.25 -0.33 -12.04
CA LYS A 67 -9.62 -0.57 -12.54
C LYS A 67 -10.60 0.52 -12.06
N ARG A 68 -10.29 1.18 -10.95
CA ARG A 68 -11.02 2.34 -10.41
C ARG A 68 -10.37 3.67 -10.76
N ARG A 69 -11.19 4.74 -10.76
CA ARG A 69 -10.79 6.13 -11.08
C ARG A 69 -9.70 6.69 -10.15
N PHE A 70 -9.52 6.13 -8.97
CA PHE A 70 -8.50 6.50 -7.99
C PHE A 70 -8.05 5.30 -7.16
N ARG A 71 -6.84 5.37 -6.60
CA ARG A 71 -6.30 4.41 -5.62
C ARG A 71 -6.43 4.94 -4.21
N ILE A 72 -6.60 4.05 -3.23
CA ILE A 72 -6.63 4.43 -1.82
C ILE A 72 -5.25 4.23 -1.22
N TRP A 73 -4.65 5.30 -0.71
CA TRP A 73 -3.41 5.27 0.05
C TRP A 73 -3.72 5.25 1.54
N HIS A 74 -3.52 4.11 2.19
CA HIS A 74 -3.92 3.92 3.58
C HIS A 74 -2.72 4.10 4.52
N ALA A 75 -2.47 5.33 4.95
CA ALA A 75 -1.39 5.67 5.86
C ALA A 75 -1.75 5.31 7.32
N ARG A 76 -0.81 4.66 8.02
CA ARG A 76 -0.88 4.41 9.47
C ARG A 76 0.13 5.25 10.26
N ARG A 77 1.01 6.00 9.58
CA ARG A 77 2.08 6.81 10.17
C ARG A 77 2.30 8.12 9.45
N ASN A 78 2.88 9.10 10.15
CA ASN A 78 3.20 10.41 9.60
C ASN A 78 4.08 10.32 8.34
N ILE A 79 5.11 9.46 8.35
CA ILE A 79 5.99 9.29 7.17
C ILE A 79 5.26 8.65 5.97
N GLU A 80 4.30 7.77 6.25
CA GLU A 80 3.46 7.16 5.22
C GLU A 80 2.45 8.17 4.66
N MET A 81 1.90 9.01 5.54
CA MET A 81 1.03 10.13 5.16
C MET A 81 1.80 11.13 4.28
N LEU A 82 3.00 11.54 4.67
CA LEU A 82 3.85 12.45 3.90
C LEU A 82 4.15 11.90 2.50
N ALA A 83 4.49 10.62 2.39
CA ALA A 83 4.68 10.00 1.07
C ALA A 83 3.40 10.03 0.23
N GLY A 84 2.25 9.77 0.86
CA GLY A 84 0.95 9.86 0.21
C GLY A 84 0.61 11.27 -0.29
N ILE A 85 0.85 12.29 0.53
CA ILE A 85 0.71 13.72 0.17
C ILE A 85 1.64 14.05 -0.98
N PHE A 86 2.91 13.66 -0.90
CA PHE A 86 3.89 13.90 -1.96
C PHE A 86 3.46 13.28 -3.29
N MET A 87 2.98 12.04 -3.29
CA MET A 87 2.50 11.40 -4.52
C MET A 87 1.21 12.05 -5.06
N ARG A 88 0.31 12.51 -4.19
CA ARG A 88 -0.92 13.20 -4.60
C ARG A 88 -0.63 14.58 -5.18
N ASP A 89 0.17 15.37 -4.48
CA ASP A 89 0.27 16.82 -4.70
C ASP A 89 1.48 17.17 -5.58
N VAL A 90 2.60 16.45 -5.45
CA VAL A 90 3.80 16.67 -6.29
C VAL A 90 3.73 15.83 -7.57
N LEU A 91 3.46 14.53 -7.45
CA LEU A 91 3.39 13.64 -8.62
C LEU A 91 2.03 13.63 -9.33
N ARG A 92 1.05 14.41 -8.83
CA ARG A 92 -0.32 14.53 -9.37
C ARG A 92 -1.00 13.18 -9.63
N MET A 93 -0.69 12.17 -8.81
CA MET A 93 -1.24 10.83 -8.97
C MET A 93 -2.71 10.81 -8.54
N LYS A 94 -3.54 10.02 -9.24
CA LYS A 94 -4.96 9.81 -8.90
C LYS A 94 -5.10 8.90 -7.68
N LEU A 95 -4.81 9.44 -6.50
CA LEU A 95 -4.94 8.74 -5.23
C LEU A 95 -5.73 9.54 -4.20
N ARG A 96 -6.44 8.82 -3.32
CA ARG A 96 -7.09 9.37 -2.12
C ARG A 96 -6.32 8.88 -0.91
N LEU A 97 -5.90 9.83 -0.08
CA LEU A 97 -5.20 9.54 1.16
C LEU A 97 -6.20 9.29 2.29
N VAL A 98 -6.07 8.13 2.94
CA VAL A 98 -6.79 7.79 4.17
C VAL A 98 -5.75 7.63 5.26
N PHE A 99 -5.89 8.42 6.32
CA PHE A 99 -5.04 8.31 7.49
C PHE A 99 -5.85 7.71 8.64
N THR A 100 -5.34 6.62 9.20
CA THR A 100 -5.97 5.96 10.34
C THR A 100 -4.97 5.98 11.49
N SER A 101 -5.19 6.87 12.46
CA SER A 101 -4.44 6.86 13.72
C SER A 101 -4.76 5.58 14.48
N ALA A 102 -3.74 4.96 15.08
CA ALA A 102 -3.88 3.89 16.05
C ALA A 102 -3.79 4.45 17.47
#